data_AF-A0A951DE95-F1
#
_entry.id   AF-A0A951DE95-F1
#
_cell.length_a   1.000
_cell.length_b   1.000
_cell.length_c   1.000
_cell.angle_alpha   90.00
_cell.angle_beta   90.00
_cell.angle_gamma   90.00
#
_symmetry.space_group_name_H-M   'P 1'
#
loop_
_entity.id
_entity.type
_entity.pdbx_description
1 polymer ?
#
loop_
_entity_poly.entity_id
_entity_poly.type
_entity_poly.pdbx_seq_one_letter_code
_entity_poly.pdbx_strand_id
1 'polypeptide(L)'
;MTHPHSGEEHGSIWPPLSLASWHGTAATLHMWTQIVGKIRLALSPQVNHWWQVPLYVTARGLSTSLIPYGGRFFEMEFDLVGHNLEIRESNGATKYVPLFPRSVADFYRELMAVLHAISIDVKIWPKPVEIADPIPFLDDTVHASYEPESVSKFHHILMSVDAVFKEFRG
;
A
#
# COMPACT_ATOMS: atom_id res chain seq x y z
N MET A 1 -9.75 20.30 44.96
CA MET A 1 -10.24 19.58 43.77
C MET A 1 -9.20 19.71 42.68
N THR A 2 -8.28 18.75 42.64
CA THR A 2 -7.23 18.64 41.62
C THR A 2 -7.70 17.62 40.60
N HIS A 3 -8.05 18.08 39.39
CA HIS A 3 -8.21 17.19 38.26
C HIS A 3 -6.82 16.70 37.83
N PRO A 4 -6.54 15.39 37.80
CA PRO A 4 -5.38 14.91 37.08
C PRO A 4 -5.70 15.04 35.58
N HIS A 5 -4.91 15.83 34.87
CA HIS A 5 -4.81 15.71 33.42
C HIS A 5 -4.25 14.32 33.13
N SER A 6 -5.12 13.38 32.80
CA SER A 6 -4.73 12.18 32.06
C SER A 6 -4.19 12.67 30.72
N GLY A 7 -2.88 12.83 30.63
CA GLY A 7 -2.20 13.06 29.36
C GLY A 7 -2.54 11.89 28.46
N GLU A 8 -3.31 12.15 27.42
CA GLU A 8 -3.33 11.26 26.26
C GLU A 8 -1.87 11.15 25.80
N GLU A 9 -1.33 9.93 25.83
CA GLU A 9 -0.08 9.64 25.14
C GLU A 9 -0.33 9.89 23.65
N HIS A 10 -0.04 11.11 23.20
CA HIS A 10 0.20 11.37 21.79
C HIS A 10 1.37 10.45 21.41
N GLY A 11 1.03 9.34 20.74
CA GLY A 11 1.99 8.30 20.38
C GLY A 11 3.24 8.92 19.76
N SER A 12 4.41 8.47 20.22
CA SER A 12 5.69 8.95 19.71
C SER A 12 5.67 8.99 18.18
N ILE A 13 6.13 10.11 17.61
CA ILE A 13 6.34 10.31 16.15
C ILE A 13 7.28 9.21 15.59
N TRP A 14 8.13 8.66 16.45
CA TRP A 14 9.03 7.54 16.17
C TRP A 14 8.71 6.36 17.10
N PRO A 15 7.66 5.58 16.82
CA PRO A 15 7.36 4.41 17.63
C PRO A 15 8.43 3.33 17.42
N PRO A 16 8.76 2.53 18.46
CA PRO A 16 9.68 1.41 18.29
C PRO A 16 9.07 0.32 17.40
N LEU A 17 9.80 -0.09 16.37
CA LEU A 17 9.42 -1.17 15.46
C LEU A 17 10.57 -2.19 15.36
N SER A 18 10.42 -3.33 16.04
CA SER A 18 11.47 -4.35 16.05
C SER A 18 11.53 -5.08 14.71
N LEU A 19 12.74 -5.39 14.23
CA LEU A 19 12.89 -6.12 12.97
C LEU A 19 12.23 -7.51 13.03
N ALA A 20 12.34 -8.20 14.16
CA ALA A 20 11.78 -9.54 14.33
C ALA A 20 10.25 -9.57 14.16
N SER A 21 9.53 -8.58 14.73
CA SER A 21 8.08 -8.48 14.59
C SER A 21 7.65 -7.92 13.22
N TRP A 22 8.48 -7.10 12.60
CA TRP A 22 8.13 -6.40 11.36
C TRP A 22 8.45 -7.18 10.09
N HIS A 23 9.55 -7.94 10.06
CA HIS A 23 10.16 -8.46 8.83
C HIS A 23 9.18 -9.23 7.93
N GLY A 24 8.41 -10.18 8.48
CA GLY A 24 7.46 -10.96 7.69
C GLY A 24 6.33 -10.11 7.09
N THR A 25 5.80 -9.17 7.86
CA THR A 25 4.77 -8.22 7.42
C THR A 25 5.32 -7.26 6.37
N ALA A 26 6.54 -6.75 6.57
CA ALA A 26 7.23 -5.88 5.63
C ALA A 26 7.42 -6.55 4.26
N ALA A 27 7.89 -7.79 4.25
CA ALA A 27 8.12 -8.54 3.02
C ALA A 27 6.80 -8.80 2.26
N THR A 28 5.74 -9.18 2.98
CA THR A 28 4.41 -9.39 2.39
C THR A 28 3.81 -8.10 1.84
N LEU A 29 3.82 -7.02 2.63
CA LEU A 29 3.33 -5.71 2.22
C LEU A 29 4.12 -5.16 1.04
N HIS A 30 5.44 -5.40 0.98
CA HIS A 30 6.27 -5.02 -0.16
C HIS A 30 5.83 -5.72 -1.45
N MET A 31 5.47 -7.00 -1.40
CA MET A 31 4.97 -7.70 -2.59
C MET A 31 3.60 -7.15 -3.02
N TRP A 32 2.73 -6.82 -2.07
CA TRP A 32 1.46 -6.17 -2.39
C TRP A 32 1.64 -4.78 -3.02
N THR A 33 2.57 -3.96 -2.51
CA THR A 33 2.86 -2.65 -3.11
C THR A 33 3.49 -2.78 -4.50
N GLN A 34 4.30 -3.81 -4.76
CA GLN A 34 4.80 -4.13 -6.10
C GLN A 34 3.67 -4.46 -7.09
N ILE A 35 2.67 -5.22 -6.66
CA ILE A 35 1.48 -5.52 -7.51
C ILE A 35 0.75 -4.23 -7.87
N VAL A 36 0.44 -3.39 -6.89
CA VAL A 36 -0.29 -2.12 -7.10
C VAL A 36 0.54 -1.12 -7.92
N GLY A 37 1.84 -1.02 -7.65
CA GLY A 37 2.76 -0.19 -8.43
C GLY A 37 2.84 -0.62 -9.89
N LYS A 38 2.84 -1.94 -10.17
CA LYS A 38 2.79 -2.48 -11.53
C LYS A 38 1.46 -2.20 -12.24
N ILE A 39 0.34 -2.24 -11.52
CA ILE A 39 -0.98 -1.86 -12.07
C ILE A 39 -0.95 -0.38 -12.47
N ARG A 40 -0.51 0.49 -11.56
CA ARG A 40 -0.36 1.92 -11.85
C ARG A 40 0.53 2.16 -13.05
N LEU A 41 1.68 1.49 -13.11
CA LEU A 41 2.62 1.58 -14.21
C LEU A 41 2.00 1.16 -15.55
N ALA A 42 1.23 0.09 -15.57
CA ALA A 42 0.60 -0.42 -16.79
C ALA A 42 -0.50 0.51 -17.33
N LEU A 43 -1.17 1.27 -16.46
CA LEU A 43 -2.35 2.07 -16.81
C LEU A 43 -2.11 3.58 -16.88
N SER A 44 -1.04 4.08 -16.26
CA SER A 44 -0.73 5.52 -16.26
C SER A 44 0.07 5.90 -17.52
N PRO A 45 -0.12 7.12 -18.06
CA PRO A 45 0.73 7.64 -19.12
C PRO A 45 2.19 7.57 -18.70
N GLN A 46 3.05 7.17 -19.63
CA GLN A 46 4.48 7.07 -19.34
C GLN A 46 5.05 8.47 -19.12
N VAL A 47 5.66 8.69 -17.95
CA VAL A 47 6.40 9.91 -17.63
C VAL A 47 7.90 9.57 -17.66
N ASN A 48 8.73 10.55 -18.02
CA ASN A 48 10.19 10.40 -17.99
C ASN A 48 10.64 9.81 -16.65
N HIS A 49 11.64 8.93 -16.71
CA HIS A 49 12.22 8.24 -15.55
C HIS A 49 11.22 7.47 -14.67
N TRP A 50 10.05 7.07 -15.19
CA TRP A 50 9.07 6.27 -14.46
C TRP A 50 8.53 6.99 -13.20
N TRP A 51 8.57 8.33 -13.18
CA TRP A 51 8.13 9.14 -12.03
C TRP A 51 6.63 9.01 -11.72
N GLN A 52 5.86 8.36 -12.60
CA GLN A 52 4.48 7.96 -12.36
C GLN A 52 4.34 6.69 -11.52
N VAL A 53 5.41 6.03 -11.08
CA VAL A 53 5.32 4.75 -10.34
C VAL A 53 5.25 4.86 -8.81
N PRO A 54 5.85 5.86 -8.12
CA PRO A 54 6.00 5.80 -6.67
C PRO A 54 4.66 5.97 -5.96
N LEU A 55 4.36 5.11 -5.00
CA LEU A 55 3.22 5.36 -4.11
C LEU A 55 3.52 6.59 -3.26
N TYR A 56 2.53 7.46 -3.10
CA TYR A 56 2.64 8.68 -2.32
C TYR A 56 2.11 8.46 -0.91
N VAL A 57 2.84 8.97 0.08
CA VAL A 57 2.39 8.97 1.47
C VAL A 57 1.18 9.89 1.61
N THR A 58 0.13 9.36 2.22
CA THR A 58 -1.10 10.08 2.57
C THR A 58 -1.28 10.09 4.09
N ALA A 59 -2.34 10.71 4.57
CA ALA A 59 -2.72 10.65 5.99
C ALA A 59 -3.17 9.24 6.45
N ARG A 60 -3.49 8.33 5.51
CA ARG A 60 -3.99 6.98 5.82
C ARG A 60 -3.02 5.87 5.40
N GLY A 61 -2.04 6.17 4.55
CA GLY A 61 -1.05 5.20 4.11
C GLY A 61 -0.38 5.56 2.80
N LEU A 62 -0.62 4.77 1.75
CA LEU A 62 0.11 4.85 0.46
C LEU A 62 -0.86 4.83 -0.72
N SER A 63 -0.89 5.91 -1.51
CA SER A 63 -1.78 6.04 -2.67
C SER A 63 -1.04 6.03 -4.00
N THR A 64 -1.68 5.46 -5.02
CA THR A 64 -1.26 5.58 -6.42
C THR A 64 -1.49 6.97 -6.99
N SER A 65 -2.22 7.87 -6.31
CA SER A 65 -2.89 9.00 -6.95
C SER A 65 -3.78 8.57 -8.13
N LEU A 66 -4.26 9.55 -8.88
CA LEU A 66 -5.20 9.36 -9.98
C LEU A 66 -4.58 8.55 -11.14
N ILE A 67 -5.28 7.50 -11.56
CA ILE A 67 -4.98 6.64 -12.71
C ILE A 67 -6.09 6.82 -13.75
N PRO A 68 -5.78 7.26 -14.99
CA PRO A 68 -6.75 7.29 -16.08
C PRO A 68 -7.00 5.89 -16.64
N TYR A 69 -8.25 5.56 -16.95
CA TYR A 69 -8.62 4.28 -17.56
C TYR A 69 -9.93 4.38 -18.36
N GLY A 70 -9.88 4.14 -19.67
CA GLY A 70 -11.09 4.02 -20.51
C GLY A 70 -12.03 5.24 -20.46
N GLY A 71 -11.50 6.46 -20.34
CA GLY A 71 -12.30 7.69 -20.21
C GLY A 71 -12.82 7.98 -18.79
N ARG A 72 -12.42 7.16 -17.81
CA ARG A 72 -12.70 7.32 -16.38
C ARG A 72 -11.39 7.50 -15.61
N PHE A 73 -11.52 7.74 -14.30
CA PHE A 73 -10.39 7.81 -13.40
C PHE A 73 -10.65 7.00 -12.14
N PHE A 74 -9.61 6.40 -11.61
CA PHE A 74 -9.66 5.74 -10.32
C PHE A 74 -8.32 5.90 -9.60
N GLU A 75 -8.29 5.62 -8.31
CA GLU A 75 -7.07 5.51 -7.54
C GLU A 75 -7.12 4.31 -6.62
N MET A 76 -5.94 3.86 -6.18
CA MET A 76 -5.78 2.77 -5.23
C MET A 76 -4.98 3.28 -4.03
N GLU A 77 -5.47 3.06 -2.82
CA GLU A 77 -4.80 3.45 -1.59
C GLU A 77 -4.70 2.27 -0.64
N PHE A 78 -3.49 1.93 -0.21
CA PHE A 78 -3.32 1.13 1.00
C PHE A 78 -3.68 2.00 2.19
N ASP A 79 -4.91 1.88 2.66
CA ASP A 79 -5.36 2.42 3.93
C ASP A 79 -4.81 1.53 5.04
N LEU A 80 -3.69 1.96 5.62
CA LEU A 80 -2.97 1.26 6.67
C LEU A 80 -3.62 1.45 8.05
N VAL A 81 -4.58 2.36 8.17
CA VAL A 81 -5.39 2.58 9.38
C VAL A 81 -6.64 1.70 9.35
N GLY A 82 -7.34 1.68 8.23
CA GLY A 82 -8.51 0.83 8.00
C GLY A 82 -8.17 -0.61 7.64
N HIS A 83 -6.90 -0.93 7.37
CA HIS A 83 -6.41 -2.23 6.90
C HIS A 83 -7.13 -2.74 5.64
N ASN A 84 -7.26 -1.86 4.64
CA ASN A 84 -7.81 -2.18 3.33
C ASN A 84 -6.96 -1.59 2.22
N LEU A 85 -6.90 -2.25 1.08
CA LEU A 85 -6.62 -1.58 -0.19
C LEU A 85 -7.95 -1.04 -0.72
N GLU A 86 -8.12 0.27 -0.68
CA GLU A 86 -9.27 0.96 -1.24
C GLU A 86 -9.06 1.23 -2.72
N ILE A 87 -10.10 1.04 -3.52
CA ILE A 87 -10.13 1.38 -4.94
C ILE A 87 -11.28 2.36 -5.12
N ARG A 88 -10.96 3.63 -5.39
CA ARG A 88 -11.92 4.73 -5.48
C ARG A 88 -12.06 5.19 -6.92
N GLU A 89 -13.27 5.16 -7.46
CA GLU A 89 -13.58 5.65 -8.81
C GLU A 89 -14.12 7.08 -8.77
N SER A 90 -13.88 7.85 -9.84
CA SER A 90 -14.34 9.24 -9.95
C SER A 90 -15.86 9.41 -9.98
N ASN A 91 -16.62 8.32 -10.13
CA ASN A 91 -18.08 8.30 -10.09
C ASN A 91 -18.64 8.12 -8.66
N GLY A 92 -17.76 8.04 -7.64
CA GLY A 92 -18.13 7.86 -6.23
C GLY A 92 -18.22 6.39 -5.78
N ALA A 93 -18.00 5.42 -6.67
CA ALA A 93 -17.91 4.02 -6.28
C ALA A 93 -16.59 3.72 -5.56
N THR A 94 -16.67 2.90 -4.51
CA THR A 94 -15.51 2.41 -3.77
C THR A 94 -15.57 0.91 -3.62
N LYS A 95 -14.44 0.23 -3.84
CA LYS A 95 -14.22 -1.18 -3.53
C LYS A 95 -13.09 -1.33 -2.53
N TYR A 96 -13.10 -2.45 -1.83
CA TYR A 96 -12.15 -2.75 -0.77
C TYR A 96 -11.58 -4.15 -0.97
N VAL A 97 -10.27 -4.30 -0.79
CA VAL A 97 -9.58 -5.59 -0.65
C VAL A 97 -8.96 -5.62 0.75
N PRO A 98 -9.47 -6.44 1.68
CA PRO A 98 -8.98 -6.45 3.06
C PRO A 98 -7.51 -6.86 3.18
N LEU A 99 -6.78 -6.18 4.07
CA LEU A 99 -5.38 -6.46 4.40
C LEU A 99 -5.34 -7.28 5.70
N PHE A 100 -5.12 -8.59 5.58
CA PHE A 100 -5.02 -9.52 6.70
C PHE A 100 -4.01 -10.62 6.37
N PRO A 101 -3.60 -11.48 7.32
CA PRO A 101 -2.66 -12.57 7.04
C PRO A 101 -3.18 -13.50 5.93
N ARG A 102 -2.54 -13.42 4.76
CA ARG A 102 -2.84 -14.24 3.57
C ARG A 102 -1.67 -14.19 2.61
N SER A 103 -1.57 -15.21 1.75
CA SER A 103 -0.52 -15.25 0.75
C SER A 103 -0.60 -14.09 -0.26
N VAL A 104 0.53 -13.71 -0.82
CA VAL A 104 0.61 -12.79 -1.96
C VAL A 104 -0.21 -13.31 -3.14
N ALA A 105 -0.18 -14.62 -3.38
CA ALA A 105 -0.99 -15.24 -4.43
C ALA A 105 -2.50 -15.05 -4.23
N ASP A 106 -3.00 -15.21 -3.01
CA ASP A 106 -4.41 -14.99 -2.71
C ASP A 106 -4.78 -13.51 -2.85
N PHE A 107 -3.94 -12.60 -2.34
CA PHE A 107 -4.16 -11.16 -2.48
C PHE A 107 -4.21 -10.74 -3.96
N TYR A 108 -3.26 -11.23 -4.77
CA TYR A 108 -3.20 -10.96 -6.20
C TYR A 108 -4.49 -11.40 -6.90
N ARG A 109 -4.95 -12.63 -6.67
CA ARG A 109 -6.16 -13.15 -7.31
C ARG A 109 -7.40 -12.34 -6.94
N GLU A 110 -7.56 -11.98 -5.67
CA GLU A 110 -8.69 -11.17 -5.23
C GLU A 110 -8.67 -9.76 -5.81
N LEU A 111 -7.51 -9.10 -5.78
CA LEU A 111 -7.37 -7.77 -6.37
C LEU A 111 -7.71 -7.76 -7.86
N MET A 112 -7.18 -8.72 -8.62
CA MET A 112 -7.48 -8.83 -10.06
C MET A 112 -8.97 -9.12 -10.31
N ALA A 113 -9.61 -9.94 -9.46
CA ALA A 113 -11.04 -10.21 -9.55
C ALA A 113 -11.89 -8.95 -9.24
N VAL A 114 -11.51 -8.17 -8.23
CA VAL A 114 -12.19 -6.91 -7.88
C VAL A 114 -12.07 -5.89 -9.01
N LEU A 115 -10.87 -5.71 -9.60
CA LEU A 115 -10.65 -4.83 -10.74
C LEU A 115 -11.50 -5.26 -11.94
N HIS A 116 -11.52 -6.56 -12.26
CA HIS A 116 -12.35 -7.09 -13.34
C HIS A 116 -13.85 -6.85 -13.09
N ALA A 117 -14.33 -7.02 -11.85
CA ALA A 117 -15.73 -6.79 -11.48
C ALA A 117 -16.17 -5.32 -11.66
N ILE A 118 -15.25 -4.37 -11.61
CA ILE A 118 -15.51 -2.94 -11.91
C ILE A 118 -15.08 -2.56 -13.34
N SER A 119 -14.91 -3.54 -14.22
CA SER A 119 -14.54 -3.35 -15.63
C SER A 119 -13.20 -2.64 -15.83
N ILE A 120 -12.23 -2.88 -14.95
CA ILE A 120 -10.82 -2.51 -15.10
C ILE A 120 -10.03 -3.78 -15.45
N ASP A 121 -9.70 -3.92 -16.73
CA ASP A 121 -8.92 -5.03 -17.24
C ASP A 121 -7.46 -4.58 -17.41
N VAL A 122 -6.59 -5.09 -16.55
CA VAL A 122 -5.16 -4.78 -16.57
C VAL A 122 -4.35 -6.07 -16.73
N LYS A 123 -3.31 -6.01 -17.56
CA LYS A 123 -2.32 -7.08 -17.68
C LYS A 123 -1.00 -6.56 -17.12
N ILE A 124 -0.51 -7.20 -16.06
CA ILE A 124 0.79 -6.90 -15.48
C ILE A 124 1.72 -8.10 -15.59
N TRP A 125 3.01 -7.85 -15.77
CA TRP A 125 4.02 -8.91 -15.68
C TRP A 125 4.11 -9.38 -14.22
N PRO A 126 3.80 -10.66 -13.91
CA PRO A 126 3.54 -11.12 -12.55
C PRO A 126 4.82 -11.40 -11.72
N LYS A 127 6.01 -11.17 -12.29
CA LYS A 127 7.27 -11.35 -11.56
C LYS A 127 7.63 -10.07 -10.78
N PRO A 128 7.92 -10.15 -9.47
CA PRO A 128 8.51 -9.03 -8.74
C PRO A 128 9.89 -8.69 -9.30
N VAL A 129 10.31 -7.44 -9.10
CA VAL A 129 11.60 -6.90 -9.55
C VAL A 129 12.38 -6.42 -8.34
N GLU A 130 13.72 -6.40 -8.43
CA GLU A 130 14.62 -5.92 -7.37
C GLU A 130 14.55 -6.72 -6.05
N ILE A 131 14.13 -7.99 -6.12
CA ILE A 131 14.10 -8.94 -4.99
C ILE A 131 15.05 -10.10 -5.29
N ALA A 132 15.76 -10.60 -4.28
CA ALA A 132 16.50 -11.85 -4.37
C ALA A 132 15.54 -13.02 -4.53
N ASP A 133 15.80 -13.93 -5.47
CA ASP A 133 14.99 -15.13 -5.74
C ASP A 133 13.48 -14.85 -5.91
N PRO A 134 13.09 -14.04 -6.92
CA PRO A 134 11.72 -13.58 -7.07
C PRO A 134 10.73 -14.72 -7.40
N ILE A 135 9.77 -14.92 -6.51
CA ILE A 135 8.61 -15.81 -6.73
C ILE A 135 7.54 -15.03 -7.51
N PRO A 136 7.01 -15.54 -8.63
CA PRO A 136 5.88 -14.91 -9.32
C PRO A 136 4.68 -14.74 -8.38
N PHE A 137 3.96 -13.62 -8.47
CA PHE A 137 2.89 -13.29 -7.52
C PHE A 137 1.82 -14.38 -7.42
N LEU A 138 1.47 -15.03 -8.53
CA LEU A 138 0.47 -16.10 -8.59
C LEU A 138 0.88 -17.37 -7.84
N ASP A 139 2.18 -17.55 -7.63
CA ASP A 139 2.80 -18.73 -7.02
C ASP A 139 3.34 -18.43 -5.60
N ASP A 140 3.36 -17.16 -5.19
CA ASP A 140 3.92 -16.74 -3.91
C ASP A 140 2.98 -17.05 -2.75
N THR A 141 3.15 -18.26 -2.22
CA THR A 141 2.54 -18.74 -0.97
C THR A 141 3.50 -18.62 0.23
N VAL A 142 4.69 -18.04 0.03
CA VAL A 142 5.74 -17.92 1.07
C VAL A 142 5.50 -16.65 1.89
N HIS A 143 5.24 -15.54 1.23
CA HIS A 143 4.91 -14.28 1.89
C HIS A 143 3.43 -14.26 2.26
N ALA A 144 3.12 -14.36 3.55
CA ALA A 144 1.73 -14.44 4.03
C ALA A 144 1.44 -13.73 5.37
N SER A 145 2.42 -13.01 5.92
CA SER A 145 2.29 -12.37 7.23
C SER A 145 1.71 -10.97 7.13
N TYR A 146 0.82 -10.62 8.04
CA TYR A 146 0.32 -9.25 8.18
C TYR A 146 -0.09 -8.97 9.63
N GLU A 147 0.63 -8.08 10.31
CA GLU A 147 0.37 -7.74 11.72
C GLU A 147 -0.07 -6.27 11.82
N PRO A 148 -1.37 -6.00 12.08
CA PRO A 148 -1.94 -4.65 12.10
C PRO A 148 -1.21 -3.64 13.00
N GLU A 149 -0.72 -4.03 14.17
CA GLU A 149 -0.03 -3.11 15.09
C GLU A 149 1.32 -2.68 14.51
N SER A 150 2.07 -3.60 13.90
CA SER A 150 3.35 -3.32 13.25
C SER A 150 3.16 -2.44 12.03
N VAL A 151 2.08 -2.64 11.27
CA VAL A 151 1.70 -1.74 10.16
C VAL A 151 1.35 -0.35 10.65
N SER A 152 0.63 -0.24 11.77
CA SER A 152 0.28 1.05 12.39
C SER A 152 1.53 1.82 12.82
N LYS A 153 2.50 1.13 13.44
CA LYS A 153 3.80 1.71 13.81
C LYS A 153 4.59 2.13 12.56
N PHE A 154 4.64 1.28 11.53
CA PHE A 154 5.28 1.60 10.26
C PHE A 154 4.66 2.83 9.60
N HIS A 155 3.33 2.95 9.60
CA HIS A 155 2.61 4.10 9.06
C HIS A 155 3.01 5.41 9.75
N HIS A 156 3.07 5.43 11.09
CA HIS A 156 3.54 6.61 11.83
C HIS A 156 4.98 6.99 11.47
N ILE A 157 5.88 6.00 11.38
CA ILE A 157 7.27 6.22 10.94
C ILE A 157 7.30 6.80 9.53
N LEU A 158 6.51 6.24 8.60
CA LEU A 158 6.46 6.65 7.20
C LEU A 158 5.99 8.11 7.04
N MET A 159 4.94 8.53 7.76
CA MET A 159 4.51 9.93 7.76
C MET A 159 5.59 10.87 8.29
N SER A 160 6.32 10.44 9.33
CA SER A 160 7.40 11.22 9.93
C SER A 160 8.59 11.37 9.00
N VAL A 161 8.97 10.29 8.30
CA VAL A 161 10.01 10.30 7.26
C VAL A 161 9.60 11.22 6.10
N ASP A 162 8.36 11.13 5.63
CA ASP A 162 7.84 11.98 4.55
C ASP A 162 7.88 13.47 4.93
N ALA A 163 7.51 13.81 6.17
CA ALA A 163 7.60 15.18 6.67
C ALA A 163 9.04 15.72 6.65
N VAL A 164 10.01 14.92 7.14
CA VAL A 164 11.43 15.30 7.11
C VAL A 164 11.93 15.43 5.68
N PHE A 165 11.64 14.47 4.79
CA PHE A 165 12.11 14.55 3.40
C PHE A 165 11.53 15.75 2.66
N LYS A 166 10.28 16.15 2.96
CA LYS A 166 9.66 17.35 2.40
C LYS A 166 10.29 18.64 2.92
N GLU A 167 10.80 18.67 4.14
CA GLU A 167 11.55 19.82 4.68
C GLU A 167 12.89 20.00 3.96
N PHE A 168 13.61 18.90 3.69
CA PHE A 168 14.98 18.92 3.16
C PHE A 168 15.09 18.66 1.64
N ARG A 169 14.01 18.80 0.87
CA ARG A 169 14.00 18.59 -0.60
C ARG A 169 14.57 19.74 -1.43
N GLY A 170 15.16 20.76 -0.79
CA GLY A 170 15.66 22.00 -1.39
C GLY A 170 17.13 21.96 -1.78
#